data_AF-A0A9D4M1I7-F1
#
_entry.id   AF-A0A9D4M1I7-F1
#
_cell.length_a   1.000
_cell.length_b   1.000
_cell.length_c   1.000
_cell.angle_alpha   90.00
_cell.angle_beta   90.00
_cell.angle_gamma   90.00
#
_symmetry.space_group_name_H-M   'P 1'
#
loop_
_entity.id
_entity.type
_entity.pdbx_description
1 polymer ?
#
loop_
_entity_poly.entity_id
_entity_poly.type
_entity_poly.pdbx_seq_one_letter_code
_entity_poly.pdbx_strand_id
1 'polypeptide(L)'
;MRQTCECGYSRRCASLPKVQDIPARNLLLSAAIVFAGCTPKKVLRLFSFMNVFCISMSTFFQHQRSFLWPAEEAVWLDHTSSALTQGRGQECHSSW
;
A
#
# COMPACT_ATOMS: atom_id res chain seq x y z
N MET A 1 3.50 16.72 -3.22
CA MET A 1 4.36 16.41 -4.39
C MET A 1 3.76 16.89 -5.72
N ARG A 2 4.56 17.56 -6.58
CA ARG A 2 4.22 17.93 -7.96
C ARG A 2 4.89 16.91 -8.88
N GLN A 3 4.13 16.19 -9.71
CA GLN A 3 4.72 15.25 -10.68
C GLN A 3 5.03 16.01 -11.96
N THR A 4 6.27 16.44 -12.09
CA THR A 4 6.81 17.08 -13.30
C THR A 4 7.35 16.00 -14.22
N CYS A 5 6.81 15.96 -15.44
CA CYS A 5 7.42 15.23 -16.55
C CYS A 5 8.73 15.94 -16.97
N GLU A 6 9.67 15.21 -17.58
CA GLU A 6 10.93 15.75 -18.10
C GLU A 6 10.74 16.89 -19.12
N CYS A 7 9.56 16.98 -19.76
CA CYS A 7 9.20 18.10 -20.63
C CYS A 7 8.73 19.36 -19.88
N GLY A 8 8.87 19.44 -18.56
CA GLY A 8 8.39 20.54 -17.73
C GLY A 8 6.87 20.54 -17.49
N TYR A 9 6.13 19.60 -18.07
CA TYR A 9 4.69 19.49 -17.87
C TYR A 9 4.38 18.86 -16.51
N SER A 10 3.82 19.67 -15.59
CA SER A 10 3.32 19.17 -14.31
C SER A 10 1.85 18.78 -14.44
N ARG A 11 1.53 17.48 -14.41
CA ARG A 11 0.14 17.04 -14.24
C ARG A 11 -0.21 17.10 -12.76
N ARG A 12 -1.11 18.02 -12.41
CA ARG A 12 -1.87 17.90 -11.16
C ARG A 12 -2.85 16.75 -11.37
N CYS A 13 -2.63 15.62 -10.68
CA CYS A 13 -3.63 14.58 -10.62
C CYS A 13 -4.76 15.09 -9.71
N ALA A 14 -5.78 15.70 -10.32
CA ALA A 14 -6.85 16.40 -9.62
C ALA A 14 -7.97 15.48 -9.12
N SER A 15 -7.90 14.17 -9.40
CA SER A 15 -9.01 13.25 -9.16
C SER A 15 -9.13 12.76 -7.72
N LEU A 16 -8.06 12.79 -6.92
CA LEU A 16 -8.07 12.24 -5.56
C LEU A 16 -7.38 13.16 -4.53
N PRO A 17 -7.85 13.14 -3.26
CA PRO A 17 -7.27 13.93 -2.18
C PRO A 17 -5.83 13.52 -1.90
N LYS A 18 -5.10 14.35 -1.16
CA LYS A 18 -3.74 14.04 -0.72
C LYS A 18 -3.76 13.47 0.70
N VAL A 19 -3.01 12.40 0.93
CA VAL A 19 -2.71 11.87 2.26
C VAL A 19 -1.25 12.21 2.55
N GLN A 20 -0.99 13.03 3.58
CA GLN A 20 0.38 13.46 3.94
C GLN A 20 1.20 14.02 2.74
N ASP A 21 0.58 14.86 1.91
CA ASP A 21 1.12 15.44 0.66
C ASP A 21 1.47 14.43 -0.47
N ILE A 22 1.12 13.16 -0.28
CA ILE A 22 1.15 12.12 -1.31
C ILE A 22 -0.22 12.10 -2.01
N PRO A 23 -0.29 12.14 -3.35
CA PRO A 23 -1.56 11.96 -4.06
C PRO A 23 -2.16 10.60 -3.73
N ALA A 24 -3.40 10.52 -3.22
CA ALA A 24 -3.97 9.24 -2.78
C ALA A 24 -4.03 8.19 -3.91
N ARG A 25 -4.19 8.60 -5.17
CA ARG A 25 -4.04 7.72 -6.34
C ARG A 25 -2.70 6.97 -6.36
N ASN A 26 -1.62 7.65 -6.04
CA ASN A 26 -0.27 7.05 -6.05
C ASN A 26 -0.11 6.05 -4.92
N LEU A 27 -0.74 6.33 -3.77
CA LEU A 27 -0.77 5.42 -2.63
C LEU A 27 -1.62 4.17 -2.94
N LEU A 28 -2.79 4.36 -3.56
CA LEU A 28 -3.67 3.27 -3.99
C LEU A 28 -3.01 2.39 -5.05
N LEU A 29 -2.26 2.97 -5.99
CA LEU A 29 -1.49 2.20 -6.97
C LEU A 29 -0.39 1.37 -6.31
N SER A 30 0.33 1.95 -5.32
CA SER A 30 1.27 1.19 -4.49
C SER A 30 0.59 0.03 -3.76
N ALA A 31 -0.59 0.29 -3.17
CA ALA A 31 -1.40 -0.73 -2.50
C ALA A 31 -1.83 -1.86 -3.44
N ALA A 32 -2.37 -1.52 -4.61
CA ALA A 32 -2.81 -2.48 -5.60
C ALA A 32 -1.68 -3.40 -6.09
N ILE A 33 -0.47 -2.87 -6.27
CA ILE A 33 0.70 -3.69 -6.67
C ILE A 33 1.02 -4.74 -5.62
N VAL A 34 1.03 -4.37 -4.33
CA VAL A 34 1.37 -5.27 -3.23
C VAL A 34 0.26 -6.30 -3.01
N PHE A 35 -1.01 -5.86 -2.94
CA PHE A 35 -2.14 -6.76 -2.72
C PHE A 35 -2.38 -7.72 -3.88
N ALA A 36 -2.09 -7.31 -5.12
CA ALA A 36 -2.15 -8.21 -6.27
C ALA A 36 -0.93 -9.15 -6.38
N GLY A 37 0.04 -9.09 -5.45
CA GLY A 37 1.27 -9.89 -5.51
C GLY A 37 2.13 -9.60 -6.74
N CYS A 38 1.98 -8.43 -7.35
CA CYS A 38 2.62 -8.09 -8.61
C CYS A 38 4.05 -7.59 -8.39
N THR A 39 4.96 -7.88 -9.33
CA THR A 39 6.32 -7.34 -9.27
C THR A 39 6.32 -5.84 -9.59
N PRO A 40 6.72 -4.94 -8.66
CA PRO A 40 6.67 -3.50 -8.88
C PRO A 40 7.48 -3.06 -10.11
N LYS A 41 8.64 -3.68 -10.38
CA LYS A 41 9.44 -3.39 -11.58
C LYS A 41 8.67 -3.61 -12.88
N LYS A 42 7.87 -4.68 -12.97
CA LYS A 42 7.07 -5.01 -14.16
C LYS A 42 5.92 -4.02 -14.32
N VAL A 43 5.22 -3.70 -13.23
CA VAL A 43 4.09 -2.78 -13.24
C VAL A 43 4.52 -1.35 -13.57
N LEU A 44 5.63 -0.87 -12.99
CA LEU A 44 6.18 0.45 -13.33
C LEU A 44 6.63 0.55 -14.79
N ARG A 45 7.21 -0.53 -15.32
CA ARG A 45 7.55 -0.61 -16.76
C ARG A 45 6.29 -0.55 -17.62
N LEU A 46 5.23 -1.26 -17.25
CA LEU A 46 3.94 -1.20 -17.94
C LEU A 46 3.34 0.22 -17.90
N PHE A 47 3.40 0.89 -16.76
CA PHE A 47 2.96 2.29 -16.65
C PHE A 47 3.78 3.25 -17.52
N SER A 48 5.08 2.99 -17.67
CA SER A 48 5.93 3.74 -18.60
C SER A 48 5.47 3.55 -20.06
N PHE A 49 5.14 2.32 -20.47
CA PHE A 49 4.61 2.04 -21.81
C PHE A 49 3.24 2.69 -22.06
N MET A 50 2.38 2.74 -21.04
CA MET A 50 1.09 3.45 -21.13
C MET A 50 1.21 4.96 -20.93
N ASN A 51 2.44 5.50 -20.81
CA ASN A 51 2.74 6.89 -20.54
C ASN A 51 2.01 7.46 -19.30
N VAL A 52 1.77 6.60 -18.30
CA VAL A 52 1.12 6.96 -17.05
C VAL A 52 2.19 7.26 -16.02
N PHE A 53 2.48 8.56 -15.84
CA PHE A 53 3.42 9.01 -14.82
C PHE A 53 2.74 8.93 -13.43
N CYS A 54 3.13 7.92 -12.64
CA CYS A 54 2.49 7.60 -11.36
C CYS A 54 3.44 7.72 -10.18
N ILE A 55 4.48 6.89 -10.11
CA ILE A 55 5.42 6.81 -8.98
C ILE A 55 6.75 6.24 -9.48
N SER A 56 7.86 6.65 -8.88
CA SER A 56 9.15 5.99 -9.11
C SER A 56 9.29 4.75 -8.23
N MET A 57 10.29 3.91 -8.53
CA MET A 57 10.60 2.74 -7.70
C MET A 57 10.94 3.13 -6.25
N SER A 58 11.68 4.23 -6.06
CA SER A 58 12.02 4.73 -4.72
C SER A 58 10.79 5.22 -3.95
N THR A 59 9.90 5.97 -4.59
CA THR A 59 8.64 6.41 -4.00
C THR A 59 7.73 5.22 -3.66
N PHE A 60 7.70 4.18 -4.52
CA PHE A 60 6.96 2.95 -4.24
C PHE A 60 7.43 2.27 -2.94
N PHE A 61 8.74 2.09 -2.76
CA PHE A 61 9.28 1.47 -1.53
C PHE A 61 9.05 2.32 -0.28
N GLN A 62 9.09 3.65 -0.42
CA GLN A 62 8.72 4.54 0.69
C GLN A 62 7.24 4.37 1.06
N HIS A 63 6.33 4.34 0.09
CA HIS A 63 4.91 4.08 0.35
C HIS A 63 4.70 2.71 1.03
N GLN A 64 5.39 1.68 0.53
CA GLN A 64 5.31 0.34 1.09
C GLN A 64 5.72 0.31 2.55
N ARG A 65 6.84 0.95 2.90
CA ARG A 65 7.34 0.98 4.27
C ARG A 65 6.51 1.85 5.21
N SER A 66 6.02 3.00 4.73
CA SER A 66 5.33 3.98 5.58
C SER A 66 3.84 3.70 5.77
N PHE A 67 3.18 3.02 4.83
CA PHE A 67 1.72 2.85 4.85
C PHE A 67 1.29 1.41 4.76
N LEU A 68 1.84 0.64 3.82
CA LEU A 68 1.37 -0.72 3.60
C LEU A 68 1.83 -1.68 4.70
N TRP A 69 3.09 -1.64 5.08
CA TRP A 69 3.61 -2.52 6.13
C TRP A 69 2.87 -2.33 7.46
N PRO A 70 2.68 -1.09 7.98
CA PRO A 70 1.89 -0.88 9.19
C PRO A 70 0.43 -1.33 9.06
N ALA A 71 -0.18 -1.19 7.87
CA ALA A 71 -1.55 -1.63 7.64
C ALA A 71 -1.66 -3.15 7.64
N GLU A 72 -0.72 -3.86 7.03
CA GLU A 72 -0.66 -5.32 7.04
C GLU A 72 -0.42 -5.86 8.46
N GLU A 73 0.51 -5.25 9.19
CA GLU A 73 0.79 -5.60 10.60
C GLU A 73 -0.45 -5.39 11.49
N ALA A 74 -1.18 -4.29 11.31
CA ALA A 74 -2.42 -4.04 12.05
C ALA A 74 -3.47 -5.13 11.80
N VAL A 75 -3.67 -5.55 10.55
CA VAL A 75 -4.63 -6.62 10.20
C VAL A 75 -4.18 -7.96 10.80
N TRP A 76 -2.88 -8.26 10.74
CA TRP A 76 -2.33 -9.49 11.31
C TRP A 76 -2.48 -9.54 12.83
N LEU A 77 -2.21 -8.42 13.53
CA LEU A 77 -2.40 -8.30 14.97
C LEU A 77 -3.87 -8.43 15.37
N ASP A 78 -4.78 -7.86 14.59
CA ASP A 78 -6.23 -7.99 14.82
C ASP A 78 -6.70 -9.45 14.69
N HIS A 79 -6.29 -10.14 13.62
CA HIS A 79 -6.60 -11.56 13.43
C HIS A 79 -5.97 -12.45 14.52
N THR A 80 -4.73 -12.15 14.91
CA THR A 80 -4.02 -12.92 15.93
C THR A 80 -4.64 -12.69 17.32
N SER A 81 -5.03 -11.46 17.65
CA SER A 81 -5.67 -11.13 18.93
C SER A 81 -7.05 -11.77 19.08
N SER A 82 -7.88 -11.73 18.03
CA SER A 82 -9.20 -12.37 18.01
C SER A 82 -9.10 -13.90 18.12
N ALA A 83 -8.18 -14.52 17.39
CA ALA A 83 -7.92 -15.95 17.48
C ALA A 83 -7.42 -16.37 18.89
N LEU A 84 -6.53 -15.56 19.51
CA LEU A 84 -6.04 -15.81 20.87
C LEU A 84 -7.14 -15.62 21.94
N THR A 85 -8.07 -14.68 21.76
CA THR A 85 -9.22 -14.55 22.67
C THR A 85 -10.19 -15.72 22.56
N GLN A 86 -10.33 -16.32 21.38
CA GLN A 86 -11.19 -17.49 21.18
C GLN A 86 -10.56 -18.78 21.73
N GLY A 87 -9.24 -18.93 21.65
CA GLY A 87 -8.50 -20.04 22.25
C GLY A 87 -8.55 -20.07 23.78
N ARG A 88 -8.41 -18.90 24.44
CA ARG A 88 -8.50 -18.79 25.91
C ARG A 88 -9.88 -19.14 26.48
N GLY A 89 -10.94 -19.06 25.67
CA GLY A 89 -12.29 -19.50 26.05
C GLY A 89 -12.46 -21.03 26.10
N GLN A 90 -11.49 -21.81 25.61
CA GLN A 90 -11.56 -23.28 25.56
C GLN A 90 -10.68 -23.99 26.60
N GLU A 91 -9.92 -23.25 27.42
CA GLU A 91 -9.01 -23.79 28.45
C GLU A 91 -9.71 -24.11 29.78
N CYS A 92 -11.01 -23.82 29.95
CA CYS A 92 -11.76 -24.04 31.20
C CYS A 92 -12.64 -25.30 31.23
N HIS A 93 -12.43 -26.28 30.34
CA HIS A 93 -13.20 -27.54 30.35
C HIS A 93 -12.33 -28.80 30.20
N SER A 94 -11.26 -28.89 30.97
CA SER A 94 -10.63 -30.17 31.29
C SER A 94 -10.05 -30.12 32.70
N SER A 95 -10.95 -30.18 33.68
CA SER A 95 -10.66 -30.63 35.04
C SER A 95 -10.50 -32.15 35.00
N TRP A 96 -9.34 -32.65 35.40
CA TRP A 96 -9.19 -33.95 36.05
C TRP A 96 -8.77 -33.68 37.49
#